data_AF-A0AA38WKQ9-F1
#
_entry.id   AF-A0AA38WKQ9-F1
#
_cell.length_a   1.000
_cell.length_b   1.000
_cell.length_c   1.000
_cell.angle_alpha   90.00
_cell.angle_beta   90.00
_cell.angle_gamma   90.00
#
_symmetry.space_group_name_H-M   'P 1'
#
loop_
_entity.id
_entity.type
_entity.pdbx_description
1 polymer ?
#
loop_
_entity_poly.entity_id
_entity_poly.type
_entity_poly.pdbx_seq_one_letter_code
_entity_poly.pdbx_strand_id
1 'polypeptide(L)'
;MDPCPYVRIVVGSLGLKFTGGGGGAPSAYYCKIKLKNFPTQSAEITYFADGDVNQVNDRIQACFNLKKSEFDKVVEKSGGMKIEVYSGRKSKPICGFGSGKLIGAVTVGLDSETVNGGGGTVVRNGWVGIGDRSCKNMVQFHSSIRVERDPRFVFEFDGEPECSPQVVQVNGNVRQAVFTCKFSFRNSREQNLRSDSSLSDANESRSWLRSMRSDKEKPVKERKGWSITIHDLSGSPVAMASMVTPFVPSRGTDSVSPSNPGAWLILRPGHSTWKPWGRLEAWRESKAKDHLGYRFELLPDAAMSGLDPVTLSHSAVNFKTGGKFGIDMSNNGASPMSTPSGSFDSGSGSGSEFEIGSWAHLMYHGFVMSSSVGGGGKPEVEVGVQHVTCTEDAAAFVALAAALDLSVDACQPFSRKLRQELRVDGE
;
A
#
# COMPACT_ATOMS: atom_id res chain seq x y z
N MET A 1 3.07 21.39 11.44
CA MET A 1 3.50 20.57 10.30
C MET A 1 2.95 21.22 9.04
N ASP A 2 3.80 21.51 8.06
CA ASP A 2 3.38 22.19 6.82
C ASP A 2 3.29 21.21 5.65
N PRO A 3 2.12 21.07 4.99
CA PRO A 3 1.96 20.08 3.94
C PRO A 3 2.57 20.52 2.61
N CYS A 4 3.08 19.55 1.86
CA CYS A 4 3.50 19.71 0.48
C CYS A 4 2.28 19.77 -0.46
N PRO A 5 2.32 20.61 -1.51
CA PRO A 5 1.26 20.65 -2.51
C PRO A 5 1.37 19.47 -3.47
N TYR A 6 0.33 18.65 -3.49
CA TYR A 6 0.18 17.50 -4.37
C TYR A 6 -1.16 17.57 -5.10
N VAL A 7 -1.19 16.96 -6.29
CA VAL A 7 -2.33 16.95 -7.20
C VAL A 7 -2.61 15.52 -7.60
N ARG A 8 -3.89 15.17 -7.58
CA ARG A 8 -4.39 13.85 -7.94
C ARG A 8 -5.29 13.95 -9.17
N ILE A 9 -4.96 13.20 -10.21
CA ILE A 9 -5.79 13.10 -11.42
C ILE A 9 -6.55 11.78 -11.35
N VAL A 10 -7.87 11.87 -11.22
CA VAL A 10 -8.77 10.73 -11.08
C VAL A 10 -9.51 10.53 -12.39
N VAL A 11 -9.45 9.31 -12.93
CA VAL A 11 -10.21 8.90 -14.12
C VAL A 11 -11.21 7.84 -13.69
N GLY A 12 -12.48 8.16 -13.83
CA GLY A 12 -13.61 7.38 -13.39
C GLY A 12 -14.68 7.22 -14.46
N SER A 13 -15.70 6.41 -14.15
CA SER A 13 -16.94 6.35 -14.92
C SER A 13 -16.74 6.02 -16.41
N LEU A 14 -15.78 5.15 -16.74
CA LEU A 14 -15.50 4.77 -18.13
C LEU A 14 -16.61 3.90 -18.73
N GLY A 15 -17.17 4.33 -19.87
CA GLY A 15 -18.26 3.63 -20.55
C GLY A 15 -18.17 3.70 -22.07
N LEU A 16 -18.75 2.72 -22.77
CA LEU A 16 -18.86 2.70 -24.24
C LEU A 16 -20.28 2.46 -24.69
N LYS A 17 -20.70 3.21 -25.72
CA LYS A 17 -21.99 3.08 -26.39
C LYS A 17 -21.79 3.10 -27.91
N PHE A 18 -22.57 2.33 -28.64
CA PHE A 18 -22.56 2.30 -30.11
C PHE A 18 -23.94 2.69 -30.61
N THR A 19 -24.02 3.67 -31.50
CA THR A 19 -25.27 4.06 -32.16
C THR A 19 -25.25 3.58 -33.60
N GLY A 20 -26.26 2.79 -33.99
CA GLY A 20 -26.33 2.12 -35.28
C GLY A 20 -26.27 0.60 -35.11
N GLY A 21 -27.43 -0.06 -35.19
CA GLY A 21 -27.55 -1.50 -35.03
C GLY A 21 -26.80 -2.26 -36.13
N GLY A 22 -26.05 -3.30 -35.73
CA GLY A 22 -25.47 -4.27 -36.66
C GLY A 22 -23.96 -4.43 -36.51
N GLY A 23 -23.56 -5.44 -35.74
CA GLY A 23 -22.19 -5.91 -35.60
C GLY A 23 -21.96 -6.40 -34.18
N GLY A 24 -21.82 -7.72 -33.99
CA GLY A 24 -21.61 -8.33 -32.67
C GLY A 24 -20.51 -7.59 -31.91
N ALA A 25 -20.87 -6.96 -30.80
CA ALA A 25 -19.92 -6.25 -29.97
C ALA A 25 -18.83 -7.25 -29.51
N PRO A 26 -17.53 -6.97 -29.71
CA PRO A 26 -16.49 -7.79 -29.13
C PRO A 26 -16.71 -7.96 -27.62
N SER A 27 -16.40 -9.15 -27.11
CA SER A 27 -16.72 -9.58 -25.73
C SER A 27 -15.97 -8.82 -24.63
N ALA A 28 -15.02 -7.94 -24.98
CA ALA A 28 -14.27 -7.13 -24.03
C ALA A 28 -13.74 -5.84 -24.68
N TYR A 29 -13.74 -4.77 -23.90
CA TYR A 29 -13.15 -3.48 -24.22
C TYR A 29 -12.24 -3.03 -23.09
N TYR A 30 -11.15 -2.35 -23.45
CA TYR A 30 -10.24 -1.77 -22.46
C TYR A 30 -9.68 -0.44 -22.94
N CYS A 31 -9.29 0.41 -21.99
CA CYS A 31 -8.58 1.64 -22.27
C CYS A 31 -7.11 1.55 -21.83
N LYS A 32 -6.26 2.33 -22.49
CA LYS A 32 -4.93 2.71 -22.01
C LYS A 32 -4.94 4.21 -21.72
N ILE A 33 -4.67 4.57 -20.47
CA ILE A 33 -4.67 5.95 -19.98
C ILE A 33 -3.21 6.36 -19.83
N LYS A 34 -2.82 7.35 -20.62
CA LYS A 34 -1.43 7.79 -20.77
C LYS A 34 -1.29 9.22 -20.28
N LEU A 35 -0.36 9.41 -19.37
CA LEU A 35 0.11 10.69 -18.90
C LEU A 35 1.63 10.75 -19.10
N LYS A 36 2.14 11.86 -19.63
CA LYS A 36 3.55 12.01 -19.98
C LYS A 36 4.45 11.82 -18.75
N ASN A 37 5.51 11.03 -18.87
CA ASN A 37 6.44 10.66 -17.79
C ASN A 37 5.86 9.76 -16.69
N PHE A 38 4.62 9.29 -16.82
CA PHE A 38 4.00 8.36 -15.88
C PHE A 38 3.74 7.00 -16.54
N PRO A 39 3.71 5.90 -15.75
CA PRO A 39 3.37 4.59 -16.29
C PRO A 39 1.95 4.58 -16.85
N THR A 40 1.78 3.94 -18.01
CA THR A 40 0.47 3.80 -18.64
C THR A 40 -0.43 2.89 -17.79
N GLN A 41 -1.56 3.43 -17.35
CA GLN A 41 -2.58 2.64 -16.64
C GLN A 41 -3.57 2.06 -17.66
N SER A 42 -4.18 0.93 -17.34
CA SER A 42 -5.17 0.30 -18.23
C SER A 42 -6.34 -0.19 -17.41
N ALA A 43 -7.55 0.06 -17.90
CA ALA A 43 -8.77 -0.35 -17.24
C ALA A 43 -9.74 -0.97 -18.24
N GLU A 44 -10.52 -1.95 -17.78
CA GLU A 44 -11.63 -2.51 -18.54
C GLU A 44 -12.78 -1.50 -18.60
N ILE A 45 -13.53 -1.52 -19.70
CA ILE A 45 -14.62 -0.58 -19.94
C ILE A 45 -15.94 -1.35 -19.98
N THR A 46 -16.94 -0.85 -19.26
CA THR A 46 -18.30 -1.37 -19.34
C THR A 46 -18.97 -0.92 -20.63
N TYR A 47 -19.55 -1.86 -21.36
CA TYR A 47 -20.36 -1.59 -22.54
C TYR A 47 -21.83 -1.41 -22.12
N PHE A 48 -22.45 -0.33 -22.57
CA PHE A 48 -23.86 -0.05 -22.34
C PHE A 48 -24.64 -0.21 -23.65
N ALA A 49 -25.62 -1.11 -23.66
CA ALA A 49 -26.60 -1.19 -24.74
C ALA A 49 -27.52 0.04 -24.70
N ASP A 50 -28.07 0.41 -25.86
CA ASP A 50 -28.92 1.60 -25.99
C ASP A 50 -30.14 1.51 -25.06
N GLY A 51 -30.28 2.47 -24.13
CA GLY A 51 -31.39 2.55 -23.17
C GLY A 51 -31.02 2.57 -21.68
N ASP A 52 -29.78 2.22 -21.30
CA ASP A 52 -29.39 2.00 -19.89
C ASP A 52 -28.42 3.07 -19.34
N VAL A 53 -28.81 4.35 -19.46
CA VAL A 53 -27.94 5.53 -19.23
C VAL A 53 -27.64 5.78 -17.73
N ASN A 54 -28.32 5.09 -16.82
CA ASN A 54 -28.22 5.34 -15.37
C ASN A 54 -27.20 4.44 -14.63
N GLN A 55 -26.43 3.61 -15.33
CA GLN A 55 -25.52 2.63 -14.69
C GLN A 55 -24.02 2.97 -14.81
N VAL A 56 -23.66 4.23 -15.06
CA VAL A 56 -22.24 4.62 -14.99
C VAL A 56 -21.85 4.76 -13.53
N ASN A 57 -21.33 3.68 -12.95
CA ASN A 57 -20.85 3.63 -11.58
C ASN A 57 -19.74 4.68 -11.36
N ASP A 58 -19.69 5.37 -10.21
CA ASP A 58 -18.64 6.35 -9.83
C ASP A 58 -17.35 5.63 -9.40
N ARG A 59 -17.02 4.56 -10.12
CA ARG A 59 -15.83 3.76 -9.89
C ARG A 59 -14.63 4.48 -10.47
N ILE A 60 -13.56 4.54 -9.70
CA ILE A 60 -12.26 5.03 -10.16
C ILE A 60 -11.54 3.90 -10.90
N GLN A 61 -11.20 4.15 -12.17
CA GLN A 61 -10.49 3.20 -13.04
C GLN A 61 -8.99 3.48 -13.14
N ALA A 62 -8.56 4.72 -12.93
CA ALA A 62 -7.15 5.09 -12.88
C ALA A 62 -6.93 6.34 -12.03
N CYS A 63 -5.73 6.43 -11.47
CA CYS A 63 -5.33 7.54 -10.60
C CYS A 63 -3.84 7.87 -10.80
N PHE A 64 -3.53 9.14 -11.06
CA PHE A 64 -2.16 9.64 -11.09
C PHE A 64 -1.93 10.58 -9.91
N ASN A 65 -0.85 10.34 -9.17
CA ASN A 65 -0.44 11.17 -8.04
C ASN A 65 0.81 11.95 -8.44
N LEU A 66 0.77 13.27 -8.30
CA LEU A 66 1.84 14.16 -8.76
C LEU A 66 2.17 15.20 -7.67
N LYS A 67 3.45 15.57 -7.55
CA LYS A 67 3.80 16.84 -6.89
C LYS A 67 3.25 17.98 -7.74
N LYS A 68 2.85 19.09 -7.13
CA LYS A 68 2.30 20.25 -7.88
C LYS A 68 3.26 20.72 -8.99
N SER A 69 4.56 20.78 -8.71
CA SER A 69 5.58 21.15 -9.71
C SER A 69 5.72 20.16 -10.87
N GLU A 70 5.36 18.89 -10.69
CA GLU A 70 5.31 17.90 -11.78
C GLU A 70 4.05 18.09 -12.62
N PHE A 71 2.92 18.36 -11.96
CA PHE A 71 1.66 18.68 -12.63
C PHE A 71 1.81 19.94 -13.50
N ASP A 72 2.38 21.02 -12.98
CA ASP A 72 2.59 22.27 -13.72
C ASP A 72 3.47 22.02 -14.97
N LYS A 73 4.53 21.22 -14.85
CA LYS A 73 5.37 20.80 -15.99
C LYS A 73 4.59 19.99 -17.03
N VAL A 74 3.63 19.16 -16.61
CA VAL A 74 2.78 18.38 -17.52
C VAL A 74 1.84 19.31 -18.27
N VAL A 75 1.25 20.31 -17.60
CA VAL A 75 0.38 21.33 -18.22
C VAL A 75 1.16 22.18 -19.23
N GLU A 76 2.38 22.62 -18.89
CA GLU A 76 3.23 23.44 -19.76
C GLU A 76 3.76 22.69 -21.00
N LYS A 77 4.20 21.43 -20.82
CA LYS A 77 4.93 20.67 -21.87
C LYS A 77 4.06 19.71 -22.68
N SER A 78 2.78 19.59 -22.35
CA SER A 78 1.85 18.68 -23.03
C SER A 78 0.42 19.18 -22.89
N GLY A 79 -0.28 19.31 -24.02
CA GLY A 79 -1.70 19.68 -24.04
C GLY A 79 -2.67 18.59 -23.56
N GLY A 80 -2.29 17.77 -22.56
CA GLY A 80 -3.24 16.92 -21.86
C GLY A 80 -2.90 15.43 -21.66
N MET A 81 -3.84 14.74 -21.00
CA MET A 81 -3.88 13.30 -20.82
C MET A 81 -4.52 12.62 -22.03
N LYS A 82 -4.01 11.45 -22.45
CA LYS A 82 -4.54 10.69 -23.59
C LYS A 82 -5.16 9.37 -23.14
N ILE A 83 -6.39 9.11 -23.55
CA ILE A 83 -7.11 7.85 -23.31
C ILE A 83 -7.32 7.16 -24.66
N GLU A 84 -6.74 5.99 -24.84
CA GLU A 84 -6.89 5.16 -26.04
C GLU A 84 -7.80 3.97 -25.75
N VAL A 85 -8.81 3.75 -26.57
CA VAL A 85 -9.83 2.71 -26.39
C VAL A 85 -9.61 1.58 -27.39
N TYR A 86 -9.59 0.34 -26.90
CA TYR A 86 -9.31 -0.86 -27.67
C TYR A 86 -10.44 -1.89 -27.55
N SER A 87 -10.74 -2.61 -28.64
CA SER A 87 -11.57 -3.82 -28.63
C SER A 87 -10.71 -5.06 -28.50
N GLY A 88 -11.10 -6.02 -27.65
CA GLY A 88 -10.43 -7.30 -27.43
C GLY A 88 -9.96 -7.49 -25.99
N ARG A 89 -9.48 -8.69 -25.64
CA ARG A 89 -8.93 -8.98 -24.31
C ARG A 89 -7.49 -8.49 -24.19
N LYS A 90 -7.13 -7.95 -23.03
CA LYS A 90 -5.73 -7.63 -22.67
C LYS A 90 -4.96 -8.94 -22.49
N SER A 91 -4.14 -9.36 -23.46
CA SER A 91 -3.22 -10.50 -23.27
C SER A 91 -1.76 -10.09 -23.47
N LYS A 92 -0.83 -10.78 -22.79
CA LYS A 92 0.59 -10.70 -23.15
C LYS A 92 0.75 -11.36 -24.52
N PRO A 93 1.48 -10.76 -25.47
CA PRO A 93 1.65 -11.33 -26.80
C PRO A 93 2.42 -12.65 -26.69
N ILE A 94 1.74 -13.77 -26.90
CA ILE A 94 2.36 -15.07 -27.13
C ILE A 94 2.42 -15.18 -28.66
N CYS A 95 3.63 -15.12 -29.24
CA CYS A 95 3.88 -15.25 -30.68
C CYS A 95 3.36 -14.08 -31.57
N GLY A 96 3.83 -12.84 -31.35
CA GLY A 96 3.82 -11.78 -32.37
C GLY A 96 2.49 -11.17 -32.81
N PHE A 97 1.33 -11.74 -32.48
CA PHE A 97 0.01 -11.17 -32.76
C PHE A 97 -0.51 -10.39 -31.54
N GLY A 98 -0.57 -9.06 -31.65
CA GLY A 98 -1.03 -8.16 -30.59
C GLY A 98 -2.55 -8.24 -30.37
N SER A 99 -2.95 -8.35 -29.10
CA SER A 99 -4.34 -8.49 -28.65
C SER A 99 -5.01 -7.13 -28.38
N GLY A 100 -5.61 -6.60 -29.44
CA GLY A 100 -6.62 -5.55 -29.36
C GLY A 100 -6.54 -4.52 -30.49
N LYS A 101 -7.67 -4.22 -31.13
CA LYS A 101 -7.78 -3.21 -32.20
C LYS A 101 -8.15 -1.86 -31.59
N LEU A 102 -7.41 -0.80 -31.94
CA LEU A 102 -7.73 0.57 -31.52
C LEU A 102 -9.05 1.01 -32.16
N ILE A 103 -10.00 1.45 -31.33
CA ILE A 103 -11.31 1.96 -31.75
C ILE A 103 -11.26 3.49 -31.87
N GLY A 104 -10.55 4.14 -30.95
CA GLY A 104 -10.42 5.59 -30.96
C GLY A 104 -9.58 6.10 -29.79
N ALA A 105 -9.34 7.40 -29.75
CA ALA A 105 -8.60 8.05 -28.67
C ALA A 105 -9.22 9.40 -28.32
N VAL A 106 -9.17 9.74 -27.04
CA VAL A 106 -9.58 11.03 -26.49
C VAL A 106 -8.35 11.70 -25.89
N THR A 107 -8.13 12.97 -26.21
CA THR A 107 -7.13 13.81 -25.55
C THR A 107 -7.86 14.83 -24.70
N VAL A 108 -7.40 15.02 -23.46
CA VAL A 108 -8.03 15.89 -22.47
C VAL A 108 -7.00 16.87 -21.96
N GLY A 109 -7.15 18.14 -22.35
CA GLY A 109 -6.32 19.23 -21.85
C GLY A 109 -6.44 19.34 -20.34
N LEU A 110 -5.32 19.53 -19.67
CA LEU A 110 -5.24 19.81 -18.24
C LEU A 110 -4.87 21.28 -18.09
N ASP A 111 -5.54 22.00 -17.20
CA ASP A 111 -5.26 23.41 -16.93
C ASP A 111 -4.78 23.58 -15.47
N SER A 112 -3.91 24.56 -15.22
CA SER A 112 -3.45 24.91 -13.88
C SER A 112 -4.54 25.64 -13.08
N GLU A 113 -5.41 26.40 -13.77
CA GLU A 113 -6.53 27.11 -13.11
C GLU A 113 -7.51 26.15 -12.41
N THR A 114 -7.67 24.94 -12.96
CA THR A 114 -8.45 23.83 -12.40
C THR A 114 -8.02 23.43 -10.97
N VAL A 115 -6.80 23.77 -10.55
CA VAL A 115 -6.25 23.46 -9.21
C VAL A 115 -6.32 24.66 -8.26
N ASN A 116 -6.69 25.86 -8.72
CA ASN A 116 -6.69 27.09 -7.91
C ASN A 116 -8.07 27.42 -7.30
N GLY A 117 -9.18 26.86 -7.82
CA GLY A 117 -10.50 26.90 -7.19
C GLY A 117 -10.60 26.01 -5.94
N GLY A 118 -11.37 26.40 -4.92
CA GLY A 118 -11.46 25.77 -3.58
C GLY A 118 -11.93 24.30 -3.48
N GLY A 119 -12.03 23.54 -4.56
CA GLY A 119 -12.48 22.15 -4.58
C GLY A 119 -11.94 21.38 -5.79
N GLY A 120 -12.06 20.05 -5.78
CA GLY A 120 -11.68 19.21 -6.91
C GLY A 120 -12.47 19.62 -8.16
N THR A 121 -11.76 19.98 -9.24
CA THR A 121 -12.42 20.49 -10.43
C THR A 121 -12.58 19.36 -11.44
N VAL A 122 -13.82 19.15 -11.88
CA VAL A 122 -14.14 18.22 -12.97
C VAL A 122 -13.63 18.83 -14.27
N VAL A 123 -12.58 18.25 -14.85
CA VAL A 123 -12.02 18.68 -16.14
C VAL A 123 -12.96 18.26 -17.28
N ARG A 124 -13.54 17.06 -17.17
CA ARG A 124 -14.46 16.51 -18.17
C ARG A 124 -15.36 15.47 -17.54
N ASN A 125 -16.66 15.55 -17.78
CA ASN A 125 -17.61 14.48 -17.47
C ASN A 125 -18.65 14.42 -18.59
N GLY A 126 -18.75 13.29 -19.28
CA GLY A 126 -19.75 13.09 -20.34
C GLY A 126 -19.29 12.22 -21.49
N TRP A 127 -20.20 12.06 -22.45
CA TRP A 127 -20.04 11.25 -23.66
C TRP A 127 -19.32 12.00 -24.78
N VAL A 128 -18.46 11.27 -25.49
CA VAL A 128 -17.60 11.81 -26.55
C VAL A 128 -17.58 10.86 -27.72
N GLY A 129 -17.84 11.34 -28.92
CA GLY A 129 -17.67 10.54 -30.13
C GLY A 129 -16.21 10.16 -30.35
N ILE A 130 -15.93 8.87 -30.53
CA ILE A 130 -14.60 8.33 -30.84
C ILE A 130 -14.66 7.47 -32.12
N GLY A 131 -13.56 7.46 -32.89
CA GLY A 131 -13.48 6.72 -34.15
C GLY A 131 -13.66 7.58 -35.40
N ASP A 132 -13.69 6.94 -36.57
CA ASP A 132 -13.80 7.63 -37.87
C ASP A 132 -15.25 8.10 -38.11
N ARG A 133 -15.41 9.39 -38.41
CA ARG A 133 -16.72 10.03 -38.69
C ARG A 133 -17.36 9.53 -40.00
N SER A 134 -16.61 8.82 -40.83
CA SER A 134 -17.09 8.26 -42.10
C SER A 134 -17.87 6.94 -41.94
N CYS A 135 -17.80 6.28 -40.78
CA CYS A 135 -18.48 5.01 -40.51
C CYS A 135 -19.93 5.21 -40.04
N LYS A 136 -20.87 4.38 -40.56
CA LYS A 136 -22.30 4.40 -40.20
C LYS A 136 -22.61 4.12 -38.72
N ASN A 137 -21.65 3.56 -37.99
CA ASN A 137 -21.77 3.23 -36.56
C ASN A 137 -20.91 4.21 -35.75
N MET A 138 -21.55 5.17 -35.09
CA MET A 138 -20.85 6.13 -34.23
C MET A 138 -20.61 5.50 -32.86
N VAL A 139 -19.36 5.54 -32.39
CA VAL A 139 -18.97 5.05 -31.06
C VAL A 139 -18.89 6.24 -30.12
N GLN A 140 -19.55 6.16 -28.99
CA GLN A 140 -19.49 7.15 -27.93
C GLN A 140 -18.76 6.56 -26.72
N PHE A 141 -17.87 7.34 -26.14
CA PHE A 141 -17.08 7.01 -24.97
C PHE A 141 -17.41 7.99 -23.85
N HIS A 142 -17.78 7.45 -22.69
CA HIS A 142 -17.97 8.22 -21.47
C HIS A 142 -16.71 8.18 -20.62
N SER A 143 -16.35 9.31 -20.05
CA SER A 143 -15.30 9.40 -19.02
C SER A 143 -15.55 10.56 -18.09
N SER A 144 -15.32 10.34 -16.79
CA SER A 144 -15.21 11.40 -15.78
C SER A 144 -13.75 11.59 -15.41
N ILE A 145 -13.24 12.80 -15.53
CA ILE A 145 -11.85 13.16 -15.23
C ILE A 145 -11.89 14.33 -14.26
N ARG A 146 -11.32 14.10 -13.08
CA ARG A 146 -11.26 15.07 -11.99
C ARG A 146 -9.81 15.36 -11.64
N VAL A 147 -9.52 16.62 -11.36
CA VAL A 147 -8.24 17.04 -10.81
C VAL A 147 -8.49 17.57 -9.41
N GLU A 148 -7.92 16.88 -8.43
CA GLU A 148 -8.19 17.10 -7.01
C GLU A 148 -6.90 17.55 -6.32
N ARG A 149 -7.02 18.51 -5.39
CA ARG A 149 -5.93 18.83 -4.47
C ARG A 149 -5.79 17.70 -3.47
N ASP A 150 -4.55 17.28 -3.24
CA ASP A 150 -4.28 16.16 -2.34
C ASP A 150 -3.06 16.50 -1.48
N PRO A 151 -3.11 17.52 -0.60
CA PRO A 151 -1.95 17.94 0.18
C PRO A 151 -1.43 16.80 1.06
N ARG A 152 -0.10 16.67 1.16
CA ARG A 152 0.56 15.57 1.88
C ARG A 152 1.63 16.07 2.83
N PHE A 153 1.74 15.45 4.00
CA PHE A 153 2.95 15.55 4.81
C PHE A 153 4.00 14.60 4.25
N VAL A 154 5.22 15.09 4.08
CA VAL A 154 6.36 14.29 3.60
C VAL A 154 7.38 14.20 4.72
N PHE A 155 7.76 12.99 5.07
CA PHE A 155 8.76 12.70 6.10
C PHE A 155 9.91 11.93 5.48
N GLU A 156 11.13 12.32 5.81
CA GLU A 156 12.34 11.58 5.45
C GLU A 156 13.04 11.14 6.72
N PHE A 157 13.49 9.90 6.75
CA PHE A 157 14.43 9.46 7.77
C PHE A 157 15.78 10.12 7.48
N ASP A 158 16.55 10.53 8.49
CA ASP A 158 17.90 11.09 8.30
C ASP A 158 19.00 10.02 8.43
N GLY A 159 18.61 8.76 8.40
CA GLY A 159 19.45 7.56 8.42
C GLY A 159 18.59 6.31 8.30
N GLU A 160 19.22 5.14 8.32
CA GLU A 160 18.49 3.86 8.29
C GLU A 160 17.77 3.61 9.63
N PRO A 161 16.54 3.05 9.66
CA PRO A 161 15.77 2.87 10.89
C PRO A 161 16.50 2.11 12.02
N GLU A 162 17.34 1.12 11.68
CA GLU A 162 18.14 0.36 12.64
C GLU A 162 19.18 1.21 13.39
N CYS A 163 19.59 2.34 12.81
CA CYS A 163 20.56 3.27 13.40
C CYS A 163 19.90 4.30 14.34
N SER A 164 18.61 4.16 14.66
CA SER A 164 17.87 5.11 15.51
C SER A 164 17.94 6.57 15.02
N PRO A 165 17.54 6.85 13.77
CA PRO A 165 17.72 8.15 13.14
C PRO A 165 16.69 9.19 13.63
N GLN A 166 16.90 10.45 13.26
CA GLN A 166 15.85 11.46 13.31
C GLN A 166 14.95 11.34 12.08
N VAL A 167 13.71 11.79 12.20
CA VAL A 167 12.78 11.93 11.09
C VAL A 167 12.48 13.40 10.89
N VAL A 168 12.68 13.87 9.67
CA VAL A 168 12.46 15.26 9.28
C VAL A 168 11.22 15.38 8.41
N GLN A 169 10.35 16.33 8.72
CA GLN A 169 9.33 16.79 7.81
C GLN A 169 9.97 17.67 6.73
N VAL A 170 9.65 17.38 5.47
CA VAL A 170 10.15 18.10 4.30
C VAL A 170 9.02 18.87 3.63
N ASN A 171 9.26 20.16 3.36
CA ASN A 171 8.41 20.98 2.52
C ASN A 171 9.27 21.90 1.63
N GLY A 172 9.44 21.51 0.36
CA GLY A 172 10.36 22.18 -0.55
C GLY A 172 11.78 22.16 -0.02
N ASN A 173 12.34 23.34 0.27
CA ASN A 173 13.70 23.47 0.84
C ASN A 173 13.72 23.49 2.37
N VAL A 174 12.56 23.52 3.02
CA VAL A 174 12.46 23.53 4.48
C VAL A 174 12.48 22.08 4.97
N ARG A 175 13.41 21.79 5.89
CA ARG A 175 13.52 20.49 6.58
C ARG A 175 13.46 20.75 8.08
N GLN A 176 12.50 20.12 8.76
CA GLN A 176 12.28 20.30 10.20
C GLN A 176 12.25 18.94 10.89
N ALA A 177 13.09 18.72 11.89
CA ALA A 177 13.01 17.50 12.71
C ALA A 177 11.67 17.47 13.46
N VAL A 178 10.97 16.34 13.40
CA VAL A 178 9.65 16.16 14.04
C VAL A 178 9.58 14.92 14.94
N PHE A 179 10.38 13.88 14.64
CA PHE A 179 10.47 12.68 15.47
C PHE A 179 11.90 12.18 15.62
N THR A 180 12.10 11.35 16.64
CA THR A 180 13.31 10.53 16.81
C THR A 180 12.96 9.05 16.89
N CYS A 181 13.72 8.21 16.20
CA CYS A 181 13.54 6.77 16.22
C CYS A 181 14.46 6.14 17.27
N LYS A 182 13.98 5.09 17.93
CA LYS A 182 14.79 4.22 18.78
C LYS A 182 14.56 2.78 18.39
N PHE A 183 15.55 2.19 17.73
CA PHE A 183 15.58 0.76 17.46
C PHE A 183 16.01 -0.01 18.72
N SER A 184 15.46 -1.19 18.92
CA SER A 184 15.68 -2.01 20.11
C SER A 184 15.52 -3.49 19.80
N PHE A 185 16.28 -4.30 20.54
CA PHE A 185 16.22 -5.75 20.48
C PHE A 185 15.66 -6.29 21.81
N ARG A 186 14.50 -6.93 21.79
CA ARG A 186 13.95 -7.64 22.95
C ARG A 186 14.71 -8.96 23.12
N ASN A 187 15.69 -8.96 24.01
CA ASN A 187 16.36 -10.18 24.43
C ASN A 187 15.43 -11.01 25.32
N SER A 188 15.29 -12.30 25.02
CA SER A 188 14.52 -13.28 25.83
C SER A 188 15.00 -13.40 27.28
N ARG A 189 16.17 -12.82 27.63
CA ARG A 189 16.70 -12.81 29.00
C ARG A 189 15.98 -11.83 29.93
N GLU A 190 15.40 -10.74 29.43
CA GLU A 190 14.78 -9.72 30.30
C GLU A 190 13.42 -10.16 30.86
N GLN A 191 12.70 -11.08 30.19
CA GLN A 191 11.49 -11.69 30.73
C GLN A 191 11.78 -12.60 31.95
N ASN A 192 12.98 -13.16 32.07
CA ASN A 192 13.35 -13.97 33.23
C ASN A 192 13.71 -13.13 34.47
N LEU A 193 13.90 -11.81 34.33
CA LEU A 193 14.21 -10.93 35.46
C LEU A 193 12.96 -10.31 36.10
N ARG A 194 11.77 -10.50 35.52
CA ARG A 194 10.50 -9.98 36.07
C ARG A 194 9.53 -11.06 36.56
N SER A 195 9.93 -12.33 36.53
CA SER A 195 9.09 -13.47 36.94
C SER A 195 9.63 -14.26 38.12
N ASP A 196 10.67 -13.78 38.80
CA ASP A 196 11.25 -14.47 39.96
C ASP A 196 11.35 -13.54 41.18
N SER A 197 10.20 -12.99 41.58
CA SER A 197 10.05 -12.33 42.87
C SER A 197 8.95 -13.02 43.68
N SER A 198 9.19 -14.27 44.07
CA SER A 198 8.64 -14.79 45.33
C SER A 198 9.37 -16.06 45.78
N LEU A 199 9.86 -15.98 47.02
CA LEU A 199 10.28 -17.07 47.91
C LEU A 199 11.77 -17.45 47.83
N SER A 200 12.52 -16.74 48.68
CA SER A 200 13.62 -17.31 49.43
C SER A 200 13.24 -18.68 50.00
N ASP A 201 13.99 -19.73 49.63
CA ASP A 201 14.43 -20.72 50.59
C ASP A 201 15.70 -21.43 50.07
N ALA A 202 16.67 -21.50 50.97
CA ALA A 202 17.93 -22.18 50.80
C ALA A 202 17.71 -23.69 50.66
N ASN A 203 18.28 -24.34 49.64
CA ASN A 203 19.19 -25.47 49.89
C ASN A 203 19.89 -25.99 48.62
N GLU A 204 21.10 -26.48 48.90
CA GLU A 204 22.01 -27.28 48.09
C GLU A 204 21.40 -28.35 47.17
N SER A 205 22.19 -28.65 46.12
CA SER A 205 22.25 -29.92 45.37
C SER A 205 21.18 -30.20 44.31
N ARG A 206 21.58 -30.07 43.02
CA ARG A 206 21.39 -31.05 41.93
C ARG A 206 21.96 -30.52 40.60
N SER A 207 23.28 -30.32 40.59
CA SER A 207 24.08 -30.03 39.39
C SER A 207 24.59 -31.32 38.73
N TRP A 208 23.72 -32.17 38.17
CA TRP A 208 24.20 -33.42 37.55
C TRP A 208 23.39 -34.00 36.37
N LEU A 209 22.48 -33.24 35.75
CA LEU A 209 21.82 -33.69 34.51
C LEU A 209 21.76 -32.58 33.45
N ARG A 210 22.93 -32.20 32.93
CA ARG A 210 23.08 -31.55 31.60
C ARG A 210 24.26 -32.15 30.86
N SER A 211 24.18 -33.44 30.57
CA SER A 211 25.05 -34.12 29.63
C SER A 211 24.28 -35.31 29.07
N MET A 212 24.24 -35.44 27.74
CA MET A 212 23.57 -36.46 26.94
C MET A 212 22.15 -36.14 26.42
N ARG A 213 22.07 -35.12 25.56
CA ARG A 213 21.41 -35.24 24.25
C ARG A 213 21.97 -34.17 23.31
N SER A 214 23.19 -34.40 22.82
CA SER A 214 23.72 -33.71 21.64
C SER A 214 23.04 -34.30 20.41
N ASP A 215 21.74 -34.06 20.24
CA ASP A 215 21.19 -34.04 18.91
C ASP A 215 21.43 -32.62 18.39
N LYS A 216 22.17 -32.49 17.30
CA LYS A 216 22.48 -31.20 16.68
C LYS A 216 21.21 -30.67 16.00
N GLU A 217 20.20 -30.32 16.79
CA GLU A 217 19.15 -29.43 16.34
C GLU A 217 19.83 -28.08 16.15
N LYS A 218 20.24 -27.80 14.90
CA LYS A 218 20.77 -26.49 14.54
C LYS A 218 19.78 -25.47 15.08
N PRO A 219 20.20 -24.46 15.87
CA PRO A 219 19.28 -23.44 16.33
C PRO A 219 18.55 -22.91 15.10
N VAL A 220 17.22 -23.00 15.13
CA VAL A 220 16.39 -22.49 14.04
C VAL A 220 16.77 -21.03 13.89
N LYS A 221 17.37 -20.68 12.75
CA LYS A 221 17.72 -19.29 12.44
C LYS A 221 16.41 -18.53 12.33
N GLU A 222 16.04 -17.82 13.39
CA GLU A 222 14.86 -16.98 13.47
C GLU A 222 15.28 -15.53 13.69
N ARG A 223 14.54 -14.59 13.12
CA ARG A 223 14.70 -13.15 13.39
C ARG A 223 13.48 -12.69 14.16
N LYS A 224 13.70 -12.27 15.41
CA LYS A 224 12.63 -11.90 16.35
C LYS A 224 13.07 -10.76 17.26
N GLY A 225 12.11 -10.16 17.94
CA GLY A 225 12.37 -9.20 19.02
C GLY A 225 12.74 -7.80 18.56
N TRP A 226 12.72 -7.50 17.27
CA TRP A 226 12.94 -6.13 16.79
C TRP A 226 11.74 -5.25 17.14
N SER A 227 12.04 -4.08 17.70
CA SER A 227 11.06 -3.01 17.88
C SER A 227 11.69 -1.66 17.60
N ILE A 228 10.91 -0.78 16.97
CA ILE A 228 11.26 0.62 16.77
C ILE A 228 10.21 1.50 17.42
N THR A 229 10.65 2.41 18.28
CA THR A 229 9.79 3.37 18.98
C THR A 229 10.04 4.75 18.41
N ILE A 230 8.98 5.45 18.05
CA ILE A 230 9.00 6.81 17.55
C ILE A 230 8.71 7.73 18.74
N HIS A 231 9.58 8.70 18.98
CA HIS A 231 9.41 9.71 20.00
C HIS A 231 9.21 11.08 19.37
N ASP A 232 8.44 11.93 20.03
CA ASP A 232 8.37 13.34 19.69
C ASP A 232 9.67 14.07 20.08
N LEU A 233 9.72 15.38 19.84
CA LEU A 233 10.87 16.22 20.22
C LEU A 233 11.06 16.37 21.74
N SER A 234 10.06 16.04 22.55
CA SER A 234 10.17 16.00 24.01
C SER A 234 10.80 14.69 24.51
N GLY A 235 10.93 13.69 23.63
CA GLY A 235 11.38 12.35 23.98
C GLY A 235 10.25 11.44 24.46
N SER A 236 8.98 11.85 24.30
CA SER A 236 7.82 11.04 24.65
C SER A 236 7.49 10.05 23.53
N PRO A 237 7.22 8.77 23.84
CA PRO A 237 6.91 7.78 22.81
C PRO A 237 5.51 7.99 22.23
N VAL A 238 5.41 8.25 20.94
CA VAL A 238 4.17 8.61 20.23
C VAL A 238 3.69 7.54 19.24
N ALA A 239 4.56 6.59 18.87
CA ALA A 239 4.18 5.40 18.12
C ALA A 239 5.24 4.30 18.30
N MET A 240 4.89 3.05 18.01
CA MET A 240 5.85 1.93 18.03
C MET A 240 5.50 0.90 16.96
N ALA A 241 6.50 0.29 16.35
CA ALA A 241 6.34 -0.94 15.60
C ALA A 241 7.15 -2.05 16.27
N SER A 242 6.51 -3.19 16.53
CA SER A 242 7.15 -4.34 17.21
C SER A 242 6.87 -5.62 16.45
N MET A 243 7.90 -6.45 16.24
CA MET A 243 7.71 -7.80 15.73
C MET A 243 6.84 -8.60 16.71
N VAL A 244 5.76 -9.18 16.20
CA VAL A 244 4.85 -10.07 16.95
C VAL A 244 4.89 -11.49 16.45
N THR A 245 5.17 -11.68 15.16
CA THR A 245 5.44 -13.00 14.57
C THR A 245 6.88 -13.04 14.08
N PRO A 246 7.71 -13.97 14.58
CA PRO A 246 9.10 -14.06 14.15
C PRO A 246 9.22 -14.41 12.67
N PHE A 247 10.28 -13.91 12.04
CA PHE A 247 10.62 -14.26 10.67
C PHE A 247 11.42 -15.55 10.70
N VAL A 248 10.87 -16.61 10.09
CA VAL A 248 11.43 -17.97 10.13
C VAL A 248 11.47 -18.54 8.70
N PRO A 249 12.54 -19.24 8.31
CA PRO A 249 12.60 -19.88 7.00
C PRO A 249 11.55 -20.99 6.89
N SER A 250 10.89 -21.09 5.74
CA SER A 250 9.97 -22.19 5.47
C SER A 250 10.72 -23.50 5.25
N ARG A 251 10.09 -24.63 5.59
CA ARG A 251 10.71 -25.97 5.52
C ARG A 251 11.37 -26.22 4.16
N GLY A 252 12.65 -26.57 4.18
CA GLY A 252 13.43 -26.84 2.96
C GLY A 252 13.86 -25.61 2.17
N THR A 253 13.58 -24.40 2.67
CA THR A 253 14.01 -23.13 2.06
C THR A 253 14.81 -22.30 3.05
N ASP A 254 15.47 -21.27 2.54
CA ASP A 254 16.24 -20.31 3.33
C ASP A 254 15.53 -18.96 3.39
N SER A 255 14.22 -18.90 3.20
CA SER A 255 13.48 -17.64 3.10
C SER A 255 12.10 -17.75 3.74
N VAL A 256 11.56 -16.60 4.16
CA VAL A 256 10.20 -16.49 4.68
C VAL A 256 9.22 -16.60 3.52
N SER A 257 8.33 -17.59 3.54
CA SER A 257 7.35 -17.79 2.47
C SER A 257 6.02 -17.08 2.76
N PRO A 258 5.14 -16.93 1.75
CA PRO A 258 3.79 -16.42 1.96
C PRO A 258 2.92 -17.28 2.89
N SER A 259 3.26 -18.57 3.09
CA SER A 259 2.47 -19.47 3.95
C SER A 259 2.79 -19.31 5.44
N ASN A 260 3.89 -18.62 5.78
CA ASN A 260 4.26 -18.31 7.15
C ASN A 260 4.96 -16.94 7.19
N PRO A 261 4.21 -15.84 6.97
CA PRO A 261 4.78 -14.50 6.93
C PRO A 261 5.25 -14.07 8.33
N GLY A 262 6.30 -13.27 8.37
CA GLY A 262 6.65 -12.51 9.58
C GLY A 262 5.68 -11.34 9.75
N ALA A 263 5.47 -10.88 10.98
CA ALA A 263 4.50 -9.83 11.24
C ALA A 263 4.95 -8.82 12.29
N TRP A 264 4.60 -7.57 12.02
CA TRP A 264 4.77 -6.43 12.91
C TRP A 264 3.40 -5.93 13.36
N LEU A 265 3.34 -5.48 14.61
CA LEU A 265 2.21 -4.75 15.15
C LEU A 265 2.60 -3.28 15.29
N ILE A 266 1.80 -2.40 14.68
CA ILE A 266 1.93 -0.97 14.83
C ILE A 266 1.02 -0.54 15.97
N LEU A 267 1.60 0.18 16.93
CA LEU A 267 0.99 0.56 18.19
C LEU A 267 0.94 2.09 18.28
N ARG A 268 -0.20 2.59 18.78
CA ARG A 268 -0.39 4.00 19.16
C ARG A 268 -0.56 4.12 20.68
N PRO A 269 -0.18 5.25 21.28
CA PRO A 269 -0.47 5.51 22.68
C PRO A 269 -1.99 5.58 22.90
N GLY A 270 -2.49 4.89 23.91
CA GLY A 270 -3.85 5.00 24.43
C GLY A 270 -3.85 5.53 25.85
N HIS A 271 -5.00 5.49 26.53
CA HIS A 271 -5.09 5.81 27.95
C HIS A 271 -4.21 4.84 28.75
N SER A 272 -3.01 5.31 29.13
CA SER A 272 -1.96 4.62 29.90
C SER A 272 -1.44 3.27 29.36
N THR A 273 -1.80 2.88 28.13
CA THR A 273 -1.37 1.60 27.51
C THR A 273 -1.12 1.76 26.02
N TRP A 274 -0.40 0.82 25.41
CA TRP A 274 -0.24 0.76 23.95
C TRP A 274 -1.46 0.09 23.31
N LYS A 275 -2.06 0.75 22.33
CA LYS A 275 -3.18 0.22 21.55
C LYS A 275 -2.72 -0.25 20.17
N PRO A 276 -3.11 -1.45 19.72
CA PRO A 276 -2.88 -1.87 18.35
C PRO A 276 -3.63 -0.97 17.36
N TRP A 277 -2.94 -0.53 16.31
CA TRP A 277 -3.50 0.27 15.22
C TRP A 277 -3.54 -0.52 13.91
N GLY A 278 -2.48 -1.25 13.61
CA GLY A 278 -2.43 -2.05 12.39
C GLY A 278 -1.42 -3.18 12.49
N ARG A 279 -1.58 -4.16 11.60
CA ARG A 279 -0.70 -5.31 11.47
C ARG A 279 -0.07 -5.31 10.07
N LEU A 280 1.26 -5.37 10.01
CA LEU A 280 2.00 -5.52 8.78
C LEU A 280 2.57 -6.93 8.69
N GLU A 281 2.17 -7.68 7.68
CA GLU A 281 2.74 -8.99 7.34
C GLU A 281 3.74 -8.81 6.19
N ALA A 282 4.87 -9.52 6.26
CA ALA A 282 5.90 -9.48 5.24
C ALA A 282 6.48 -10.86 4.95
N TRP A 283 6.75 -11.14 3.67
CA TRP A 283 7.32 -12.40 3.19
C TRP A 283 8.09 -12.20 1.89
N ARG A 284 8.81 -13.24 1.46
CA ARG A 284 9.50 -13.27 0.16
C ARG A 284 8.68 -14.04 -0.86
N GLU A 285 8.52 -13.49 -2.06
CA GLU A 285 7.74 -14.10 -3.11
C GLU A 285 8.41 -15.35 -3.71
N SER A 286 7.67 -16.47 -3.76
CA SER A 286 8.20 -17.75 -4.26
C SER A 286 8.46 -17.73 -5.77
N LYS A 287 7.60 -17.05 -6.54
CA LYS A 287 7.68 -16.99 -8.00
C LYS A 287 8.62 -15.89 -8.49
N ALA A 288 8.87 -14.88 -7.66
CA ALA A 288 9.70 -13.74 -7.99
C ALA A 288 10.71 -13.51 -6.86
N LYS A 289 11.83 -14.24 -6.89
CA LYS A 289 12.82 -14.31 -5.81
C LYS A 289 13.35 -12.95 -5.32
N ASP A 290 13.27 -11.90 -6.13
CA ASP A 290 13.74 -10.56 -5.76
C ASP A 290 12.63 -9.63 -5.24
N HIS A 291 11.41 -10.14 -4.99
CA HIS A 291 10.29 -9.37 -4.49
C HIS A 291 9.90 -9.77 -3.06
N LEU A 292 9.49 -8.77 -2.30
CA LEU A 292 8.91 -8.89 -0.98
C LEU A 292 7.42 -8.57 -1.08
N GLY A 293 6.60 -9.48 -0.57
CA GLY A 293 5.18 -9.27 -0.40
C GLY A 293 4.91 -8.62 0.94
N TYR A 294 4.01 -7.65 0.93
CA TYR A 294 3.53 -6.92 2.11
C TYR A 294 2.02 -6.95 2.15
N ARG A 295 1.45 -7.19 3.33
CA ARG A 295 0.02 -7.03 3.60
C ARG A 295 -0.15 -6.18 4.85
N PHE A 296 -0.92 -5.10 4.74
CA PHE A 296 -1.25 -4.26 5.89
C PHE A 296 -2.74 -4.35 6.20
N GLU A 297 -3.03 -4.62 7.47
CA GLU A 297 -4.38 -4.72 8.02
C GLU A 297 -4.58 -3.65 9.08
N LEU A 298 -5.69 -2.93 8.98
CA LEU A 298 -6.11 -2.00 10.02
C LEU A 298 -6.91 -2.77 11.07
N LEU A 299 -6.58 -2.53 12.34
CA LEU A 299 -7.23 -3.18 13.47
C LEU A 299 -8.29 -2.24 14.06
N PRO A 300 -9.50 -2.74 14.38
CA PRO A 300 -10.54 -1.93 15.01
C PRO A 300 -10.09 -1.52 16.43
N ASP A 301 -10.49 -0.32 16.88
CA ASP A 301 -10.26 0.05 18.28
C ASP A 301 -11.05 -0.88 19.18
N ALA A 302 -10.49 -1.27 20.32
CA ALA A 302 -11.12 -2.17 21.28
C ALA A 302 -12.47 -1.64 21.81
N ALA A 303 -12.74 -0.35 21.65
CA ALA A 303 -14.03 0.29 21.94
C ALA A 303 -15.15 -0.08 20.93
N MET A 304 -14.81 -0.49 19.71
CA MET A 304 -15.74 -1.02 18.70
C MET A 304 -15.65 -2.55 18.67
N SER A 305 -16.17 -3.19 19.71
CA SER A 305 -16.21 -4.65 19.81
C SER A 305 -17.08 -5.26 18.70
N GLY A 306 -16.56 -6.28 17.99
CA GLY A 306 -17.31 -7.05 16.98
C GLY A 306 -16.98 -6.75 15.51
N LEU A 307 -15.98 -5.90 15.21
CA LEU A 307 -15.51 -5.66 13.85
C LEU A 307 -14.29 -6.52 13.51
N ASP A 308 -14.21 -6.98 12.26
CA ASP A 308 -13.04 -7.71 11.76
C ASP A 308 -11.94 -6.74 11.26
N PRO A 309 -10.65 -7.15 11.31
CA PRO A 309 -9.56 -6.43 10.66
C PRO A 309 -9.80 -6.22 9.17
N VAL A 310 -9.44 -5.04 8.66
CA VAL A 310 -9.61 -4.70 7.24
C VAL A 310 -8.26 -4.65 6.55
N THR A 311 -8.06 -5.46 5.52
CA THR A 311 -6.87 -5.38 4.67
C THR A 311 -6.92 -4.09 3.84
N LEU A 312 -6.00 -3.16 4.11
CA LEU A 312 -5.93 -1.88 3.39
C LEU A 312 -5.01 -1.93 2.18
N SER A 313 -3.97 -2.76 2.22
CA SER A 313 -3.02 -2.86 1.12
C SER A 313 -2.37 -4.23 1.05
N HIS A 314 -2.19 -4.69 -0.19
CA HIS A 314 -1.40 -5.86 -0.54
C HIS A 314 -0.52 -5.48 -1.72
N SER A 315 0.80 -5.52 -1.54
CA SER A 315 1.74 -5.11 -2.57
C SER A 315 2.98 -5.99 -2.60
N ALA A 316 3.64 -6.04 -3.75
CA ALA A 316 4.91 -6.71 -3.93
C ALA A 316 5.95 -5.70 -4.42
N VAL A 317 7.02 -5.50 -3.66
CA VAL A 317 8.10 -4.54 -3.96
C VAL A 317 9.39 -5.30 -4.22
N ASN A 318 10.12 -4.89 -5.25
CA ASN A 318 11.44 -5.45 -5.51
C ASN A 318 12.46 -4.83 -4.54
N PHE A 319 13.12 -5.64 -3.72
CA PHE A 319 14.03 -5.10 -2.71
C PHE A 319 15.38 -4.63 -3.29
N LYS A 320 15.76 -5.09 -4.50
CA LYS A 320 17.01 -4.68 -5.16
C LYS A 320 16.89 -3.34 -5.86
N THR A 321 15.82 -3.18 -6.65
CA THR A 321 15.58 -1.92 -7.38
C THR A 321 14.83 -0.90 -6.53
N GLY A 322 14.30 -1.33 -5.37
CA GLY A 322 13.38 -0.56 -4.57
C GLY A 322 12.01 -0.42 -5.22
N GLY A 323 11.13 0.27 -4.52
CA GLY A 323 9.82 0.68 -5.00
C GLY A 323 9.08 1.48 -3.93
N LYS A 324 7.78 1.68 -4.15
CA LYS A 324 6.90 2.35 -3.19
C LYS A 324 5.81 1.39 -2.72
N PHE A 325 5.70 1.22 -1.40
CA PHE A 325 4.49 0.71 -0.77
C PHE A 325 3.45 1.83 -0.73
N GLY A 326 2.16 1.52 -0.90
CA GLY A 326 1.11 2.52 -0.91
C GLY A 326 -0.20 2.00 -0.36
N ILE A 327 -0.96 2.88 0.28
CA ILE A 327 -2.33 2.67 0.72
C ILE A 327 -3.19 3.78 0.10
N ASP A 328 -4.13 3.39 -0.74
CA ASP A 328 -5.08 4.30 -1.40
C ASP A 328 -6.46 3.66 -1.37
N MET A 329 -7.41 4.31 -0.70
CA MET A 329 -8.76 3.81 -0.45
C MET A 329 -9.78 4.35 -1.44
N SER A 330 -9.32 4.97 -2.53
CA SER A 330 -10.20 5.44 -3.60
C SER A 330 -10.83 4.32 -4.44
N ASN A 331 -10.29 3.10 -4.38
CA ASN A 331 -10.52 2.08 -5.41
C ASN A 331 -11.36 0.87 -4.96
N ASN A 332 -11.77 0.80 -3.68
CA ASN A 332 -12.38 -0.39 -3.09
C ASN A 332 -13.92 -0.37 -3.10
N GLY A 333 -14.51 -0.10 -4.27
CA GLY A 333 -15.90 -0.48 -4.59
C GLY A 333 -16.01 -1.82 -5.34
N ALA A 334 -14.95 -2.64 -5.32
CA ALA A 334 -14.92 -3.95 -5.98
C ALA A 334 -14.04 -4.92 -5.19
N SER A 335 -14.62 -6.09 -4.90
CA SER A 335 -13.99 -7.27 -4.31
C SER A 335 -12.62 -7.60 -4.92
N PRO A 336 -11.72 -8.28 -4.16
CA PRO A 336 -10.36 -8.56 -4.60
C PRO A 336 -10.34 -9.42 -5.87
N MET A 337 -9.67 -8.92 -6.89
CA MET A 337 -9.48 -9.63 -8.16
C MET A 337 -8.50 -10.80 -7.95
N SER A 338 -9.09 -12.00 -7.91
CA SER A 338 -8.61 -13.30 -8.39
C SER A 338 -7.16 -13.75 -8.11
N THR A 339 -7.05 -14.73 -7.21
CA THR A 339 -6.22 -15.94 -7.45
C THR A 339 -7.13 -17.10 -7.89
N PRO A 340 -6.68 -17.98 -8.82
CA PRO A 340 -7.50 -19.07 -9.33
C PRO A 340 -7.36 -20.29 -8.40
N SER A 341 -8.34 -20.52 -7.52
CA SER A 341 -8.76 -21.85 -7.01
C SER A 341 -9.52 -21.67 -5.69
N GLY A 342 -10.80 -22.02 -5.67
CA GLY A 342 -11.61 -22.05 -4.46
C GLY A 342 -13.08 -21.92 -4.80
N SER A 343 -13.76 -23.06 -4.87
CA SER A 343 -15.20 -23.18 -5.11
C SER A 343 -15.99 -22.62 -3.93
N PHE A 344 -16.91 -21.69 -4.17
CA PHE A 344 -18.03 -21.46 -3.26
C PHE A 344 -19.28 -21.17 -4.11
N ASP A 345 -20.27 -22.05 -3.94
CA ASP A 345 -21.54 -22.07 -4.64
C ASP A 345 -22.40 -20.83 -4.33
N SER A 346 -23.22 -20.49 -5.32
CA SER A 346 -24.21 -19.42 -5.27
C SER A 346 -25.30 -19.71 -4.24
N GLY A 347 -25.54 -18.78 -3.33
CA GLY A 347 -26.74 -18.70 -2.49
C GLY A 347 -27.43 -17.36 -2.71
N SER A 348 -28.46 -17.35 -3.56
CA SER A 348 -29.38 -16.22 -3.73
C SER A 348 -30.22 -16.06 -2.45
N GLY A 349 -30.06 -14.93 -1.76
CA GLY A 349 -30.86 -14.56 -0.60
C GLY A 349 -31.02 -13.05 -0.51
N SER A 350 -32.18 -12.56 -0.93
CA SER A 350 -32.63 -11.18 -0.72
C SER A 350 -32.74 -10.90 0.78
N GLY A 351 -31.79 -10.15 1.33
CA GLY A 351 -31.80 -9.64 2.69
C GLY A 351 -30.88 -8.44 2.77
N SER A 352 -31.41 -7.31 3.24
CA SER A 352 -30.65 -6.09 3.50
C SER A 352 -29.65 -6.34 4.64
N GLU A 353 -28.51 -6.92 4.30
CA GLU A 353 -27.35 -6.96 5.18
C GLU A 353 -26.51 -5.71 4.88
N PHE A 354 -26.44 -4.81 5.85
CA PHE A 354 -25.38 -3.81 5.91
C PHE A 354 -24.05 -4.56 5.75
N GLU A 355 -23.38 -4.43 4.61
CA GLU A 355 -22.08 -5.05 4.37
C GLU A 355 -21.10 -4.60 5.45
N ILE A 356 -20.74 -5.51 6.35
CA ILE A 356 -19.81 -5.36 7.49
C ILE A 356 -18.35 -5.07 7.02
N GLY A 357 -18.13 -4.77 5.73
CA GLY A 357 -16.85 -4.38 5.16
C GLY A 357 -16.49 -2.89 5.20
N SER A 358 -17.36 -2.00 5.72
CA SER A 358 -17.28 -0.56 5.41
C SER A 358 -16.83 0.39 6.53
N TRP A 359 -16.37 -0.07 7.71
CA TRP A 359 -15.92 0.89 8.74
C TRP A 359 -14.61 1.59 8.37
N ALA A 360 -13.68 0.88 7.73
CA ALA A 360 -12.44 1.49 7.24
C ALA A 360 -12.70 2.53 6.13
N HIS A 361 -13.70 2.31 5.26
CA HIS A 361 -14.09 3.27 4.21
C HIS A 361 -14.73 4.54 4.77
N LEU A 362 -15.38 4.46 5.93
CA LEU A 362 -15.90 5.65 6.63
C LEU A 362 -14.77 6.48 7.24
N MET A 363 -13.67 5.83 7.66
CA MET A 363 -12.55 6.49 8.35
C MET A 363 -11.47 6.98 7.39
N TYR A 364 -11.31 6.32 6.23
CA TYR A 364 -10.28 6.61 5.25
C TYR A 364 -10.88 6.65 3.85
N HIS A 365 -10.73 7.79 3.19
CA HIS A 365 -11.03 7.98 1.78
C HIS A 365 -9.78 8.45 1.03
N GLY A 366 -9.63 8.10 -0.25
CA GLY A 366 -8.53 8.62 -1.08
C GLY A 366 -7.13 8.16 -0.65
N PHE A 367 -6.13 9.00 -0.89
CA PHE A 367 -4.72 8.67 -0.66
C PHE A 367 -4.41 8.69 0.84
N VAL A 368 -3.94 7.56 1.38
CA VAL A 368 -3.62 7.43 2.81
C VAL A 368 -2.14 7.63 3.05
N MET A 369 -1.31 6.75 2.47
CA MET A 369 0.13 6.84 2.62
C MET A 369 0.89 6.23 1.45
N SER A 370 2.15 6.60 1.31
CA SER A 370 3.14 5.86 0.54
C SER A 370 4.50 5.89 1.24
N SER A 371 5.27 4.82 1.15
CA SER A 371 6.64 4.74 1.66
C SER A 371 7.56 4.19 0.59
N SER A 372 8.74 4.78 0.38
CA SER A 372 9.82 4.10 -0.34
C SER A 372 10.30 2.89 0.48
N VAL A 373 10.64 1.80 -0.21
CA VAL A 373 11.11 0.56 0.39
C VAL A 373 12.15 -0.07 -0.52
N GLY A 374 13.28 -0.49 0.05
CA GLY A 374 14.37 -1.16 -0.68
C GLY A 374 15.16 -0.22 -1.61
N GLY A 375 16.14 -0.77 -2.33
CA GLY A 375 17.01 0.02 -3.21
C GLY A 375 18.19 0.73 -2.50
N GLY A 376 18.44 0.42 -1.23
CA GLY A 376 19.60 0.91 -0.47
C GLY A 376 19.53 2.38 -0.07
N GLY A 377 18.34 2.99 -0.12
CA GLY A 377 18.09 4.35 0.31
C GLY A 377 17.16 4.38 1.52
N LYS A 378 17.28 5.45 2.29
CA LYS A 378 16.44 5.75 3.45
C LYS A 378 14.94 5.85 3.09
N PRO A 379 14.03 5.50 4.01
CA PRO A 379 12.60 5.64 3.78
C PRO A 379 12.16 7.12 3.64
N GLU A 380 11.37 7.38 2.60
CA GLU A 380 10.59 8.61 2.38
C GLU A 380 9.12 8.23 2.51
N VAL A 381 8.40 8.94 3.39
CA VAL A 381 7.01 8.67 3.75
C VAL A 381 6.15 9.85 3.33
N GLU A 382 5.15 9.59 2.50
CA GLU A 382 4.12 10.55 2.11
C GLU A 382 2.82 10.16 2.82
N VAL A 383 2.16 11.10 3.51
CA VAL A 383 0.90 10.85 4.22
C VAL A 383 -0.13 11.91 3.84
N GLY A 384 -1.34 11.51 3.47
CA GLY A 384 -2.44 12.44 3.15
C GLY A 384 -2.85 13.25 4.37
N VAL A 385 -2.95 14.58 4.24
CA VAL A 385 -3.25 15.49 5.36
C VAL A 385 -4.57 15.14 6.05
N GLN A 386 -5.57 14.69 5.28
CA GLN A 386 -6.89 14.31 5.80
C GLN A 386 -6.86 13.13 6.79
N HIS A 387 -5.76 12.38 6.85
CA HIS A 387 -5.59 11.24 7.75
C HIS A 387 -4.69 11.54 8.96
N VAL A 388 -4.28 12.80 9.13
CA VAL A 388 -3.40 13.23 10.22
C VAL A 388 -4.10 14.35 10.98
N THR A 389 -4.70 14.01 12.12
CA THR A 389 -5.34 14.99 13.00
C THR A 389 -4.39 15.51 14.08
N CYS A 390 -3.42 14.68 14.47
CA CYS A 390 -2.38 15.00 15.45
C CYS A 390 -1.01 14.42 15.04
N THR A 391 0.02 14.76 15.80
CA THR A 391 1.40 14.26 15.58
C THR A 391 1.52 12.75 15.74
N GLU A 392 0.73 12.16 16.63
CA GLU A 392 0.73 10.72 16.92
C GLU A 392 0.19 9.92 15.72
N ASP A 393 -0.79 10.46 14.99
CA ASP A 393 -1.29 9.85 13.75
C ASP A 393 -0.18 9.77 12.69
N ALA A 394 0.56 10.87 12.49
CA ALA A 394 1.72 10.88 11.58
C ALA A 394 2.80 9.90 12.05
N ALA A 395 3.08 9.85 13.35
CA ALA A 395 4.06 8.93 13.92
C ALA A 395 3.70 7.46 13.69
N ALA A 396 2.41 7.09 13.65
CA ALA A 396 1.97 5.74 13.33
C ALA A 396 2.34 5.32 11.89
N PHE A 397 2.18 6.22 10.92
CA PHE A 397 2.62 6.00 9.54
C PHE A 397 4.14 5.93 9.41
N VAL A 398 4.88 6.74 10.17
CA VAL A 398 6.35 6.68 10.26
C VAL A 398 6.82 5.34 10.86
N ALA A 399 6.16 4.86 11.92
CA ALA A 399 6.44 3.56 12.50
C ALA A 399 6.18 2.41 11.51
N LEU A 400 5.09 2.49 10.74
CA LEU A 400 4.80 1.54 9.66
C LEU A 400 5.85 1.57 8.55
N ALA A 401 6.31 2.75 8.13
CA ALA A 401 7.40 2.88 7.16
C ALA A 401 8.71 2.24 7.64
N ALA A 402 9.07 2.46 8.90
CA ALA A 402 10.23 1.80 9.49
C ALA A 402 10.09 0.26 9.52
N ALA A 403 8.89 -0.25 9.82
CA ALA A 403 8.62 -1.69 9.79
C ALA A 403 8.70 -2.28 8.36
N LEU A 404 8.21 -1.55 7.36
CA LEU A 404 8.33 -1.93 5.94
C LEU A 404 9.78 -2.07 5.52
N ASP A 405 10.61 -1.11 5.91
CA ASP A 405 12.03 -1.07 5.59
C ASP A 405 12.82 -2.17 6.32
N LEU A 406 12.66 -2.30 7.64
CA LEU A 406 13.30 -3.37 8.42
C LEU A 406 12.87 -4.78 7.95
N SER A 407 11.69 -4.91 7.36
CA SER A 407 11.25 -6.18 6.75
C SER A 407 12.08 -6.57 5.52
N VAL A 408 12.74 -5.62 4.86
CA VAL A 408 13.68 -5.91 3.76
C VAL A 408 14.83 -6.77 4.23
N ASP A 409 15.40 -6.43 5.38
CA ASP A 409 16.43 -7.22 6.04
C ASP A 409 15.86 -8.47 6.70
N ALA A 410 14.70 -8.37 7.36
CA ALA A 410 14.07 -9.51 8.01
C ALA A 410 13.68 -10.64 7.05
N CYS A 411 13.41 -10.35 5.78
CA CYS A 411 13.12 -11.33 4.74
C CYS A 411 14.32 -11.73 3.86
N GLN A 412 15.54 -11.22 4.11
CA GLN A 412 16.74 -11.72 3.42
C GLN A 412 16.93 -13.22 3.66
N PRO A 413 17.59 -13.97 2.75
CA PRO A 413 17.91 -15.36 3.01
C PRO A 413 18.66 -15.55 4.35
N PHE A 414 18.32 -16.58 5.14
CA PHE A 414 18.96 -16.83 6.45
C PHE A 414 20.41 -17.35 6.34
N SER A 415 20.84 -17.73 5.14
CA SER A 415 22.24 -17.95 4.78
C SER A 415 23.05 -16.65 4.72
N ARG A 416 22.40 -15.50 4.50
CA ARG A 416 23.06 -14.19 4.51
C ARG A 416 23.16 -13.66 5.92
N LYS A 417 24.31 -13.08 6.24
CA LYS A 417 24.51 -12.31 7.46
C LYS A 417 23.77 -10.97 7.33
N LEU A 418 23.06 -10.59 8.39
CA LEU A 418 22.44 -9.27 8.51
C LEU A 418 23.51 -8.18 8.71
N ARG A 419 23.12 -6.92 8.58
CA ARG A 419 23.95 -5.77 8.98
C ARG A 419 24.27 -5.85 10.48
N GLN A 420 25.36 -5.22 10.92
CA GLN A 420 25.86 -5.40 12.29
C GLN A 420 24.86 -4.86 13.33
N GLU A 421 24.17 -3.80 12.98
CA GLU A 421 23.16 -3.08 13.77
C GLU A 421 21.91 -3.95 14.05
N LEU A 422 21.66 -4.95 13.22
CA LEU A 422 20.52 -5.86 13.29
C LEU A 422 20.85 -7.22 13.91
N ARG A 423 22.12 -7.46 14.24
CA ARG A 423 22.57 -8.70 14.88
C ARG A 423 22.34 -8.63 16.38
N VAL A 424 22.02 -9.77 16.96
CA VAL A 424 22.17 -9.97 18.41
C VAL A 424 23.65 -10.14 18.67
N ASP A 425 24.19 -9.47 19.70
CA ASP A 425 25.57 -9.69 20.16
C ASP A 425 25.84 -11.20 20.30
N GLY A 426 26.57 -11.77 19.33
CA GLY A 426 26.87 -13.21 19.27
C GLY A 426 26.72 -13.94 17.93
N GLU A 427 26.28 -13.30 16.83
CA GLU A 427 26.20 -13.90 15.47
C GLU A 427 27.31 -13.49 14.47
#